data_AF-A0A1V6AIQ5-F1
#
_entry.id   AF-A0A1V6AIQ5-F1
#
_cell.length_a   1.000
_cell.length_b   1.000
_cell.length_c   1.000
_cell.angle_alpha   90.00
_cell.angle_beta   90.00
_cell.angle_gamma   90.00
#
_symmetry.space_group_name_H-M   'P 1'
#
loop_
_entity.id
_entity.type
_entity.pdbx_description
1 polymer ?
#
loop_
_entity_poly.entity_id
_entity_poly.type
_entity_poly.pdbx_seq_one_letter_code
_entity_poly.pdbx_strand_id
1 'polypeptide(L)'
;MLPPEICIADGEAHVFGNRLYVYGSRDLDDTTYCSEQYNVGSTEDMEHWTVHEKSFDGNDVPWIHDKKGKDYPVTDMDLKNPTPMFQHMISTMPAFIRFLIKISGKKNLNMGKLMPNQQYVFAPDCIEKDGKYYLYFCMTGNSEGVAVSDKPEGPFENPVQMPSGGIDPVIFIGDDGKAYYY
;
A
#
# COMPACT_ATOMS: atom_id res chain seq x y z
N MET A 1 -0.10 11.10 22.09
CA MET A 1 0.44 11.49 20.75
C MET A 1 1.49 10.47 20.34
N LEU A 2 1.57 10.11 19.06
CA LEU A 2 2.67 9.28 18.54
C LEU A 2 4.01 10.00 18.76
N PRO A 3 5.12 9.26 18.99
CA PRO A 3 6.45 9.85 19.08
C PRO A 3 6.75 10.68 17.82
N PRO A 4 7.29 11.91 17.94
CA PRO A 4 7.51 12.81 16.79
C PRO A 4 8.55 12.28 15.79
N GLU A 5 9.33 11.27 16.17
CA GLU A 5 10.32 10.60 15.33
C GLU A 5 9.71 9.55 14.40
N ILE A 6 8.41 9.25 14.55
CA ILE A 6 7.69 8.27 13.73
C ILE A 6 6.56 8.98 13.00
N CYS A 7 6.75 9.14 11.68
CA CYS A 7 5.75 9.66 10.78
C CYS A 7 5.02 8.49 10.10
N ILE A 8 3.78 8.25 10.53
CA ILE A 8 2.85 7.34 9.87
C ILE A 8 1.96 8.21 8.95
N ALA A 9 2.26 8.19 7.65
CA ALA A 9 1.42 8.77 6.61
C ALA A 9 0.37 7.74 6.15
N ASP A 10 -0.66 8.20 5.45
CA ASP A 10 -1.74 7.34 4.92
C ASP A 10 -2.36 6.45 6.01
N GLY A 11 -2.67 7.09 7.15
CA GLY A 11 -3.06 6.40 8.36
C GLY A 11 -4.41 5.69 8.25
N GLU A 12 -4.40 4.36 8.27
CA GLU A 12 -5.60 3.52 8.33
C GLU A 12 -5.79 2.95 9.73
N ALA A 13 -6.98 3.14 10.29
CA ALA A 13 -7.23 2.91 11.70
C ALA A 13 -8.29 1.84 11.95
N HIS A 14 -7.96 0.84 12.76
CA HIS A 14 -8.85 -0.28 13.10
C HIS A 14 -8.91 -0.52 14.60
N VAL A 15 -10.09 -0.87 15.09
CA VAL A 15 -10.26 -1.29 16.49
C VAL A 15 -10.35 -2.81 16.51
N PHE A 16 -9.37 -3.44 17.17
CA PHE A 16 -9.35 -4.88 17.41
C PHE A 16 -9.40 -5.12 18.92
N GLY A 17 -10.46 -5.80 19.39
CA GLY A 17 -10.72 -5.93 20.82
C GLY A 17 -11.01 -4.57 21.47
N ASN A 18 -10.22 -4.18 22.47
CA ASN A 18 -10.35 -2.89 23.16
C ASN A 18 -9.34 -1.83 22.68
N ARG A 19 -8.55 -2.13 21.65
CA ARG A 19 -7.37 -1.35 21.28
C ARG A 19 -7.49 -0.84 19.85
N LEU A 20 -7.16 0.43 19.67
CA LEU A 20 -7.02 1.07 18.38
C LEU A 20 -5.63 0.78 17.83
N TYR A 21 -5.57 0.39 16.57
CA TYR A 21 -4.35 0.19 15.79
C TYR A 21 -4.36 1.14 14.60
N VAL A 22 -3.21 1.74 14.29
CA VAL A 22 -3.02 2.64 13.15
C VAL A 22 -1.88 2.08 12.29
N TYR A 23 -2.24 1.73 11.07
CA TYR A 23 -1.37 1.28 9.98
C TYR A 23 -1.10 2.47 9.07
N GLY A 24 0.00 2.44 8.33
CA GLY A 24 0.29 3.50 7.36
C GLY A 24 1.67 3.40 6.75
N SER A 25 1.91 4.22 5.74
CA SER A 25 3.22 4.46 5.15
C SER A 25 4.18 5.01 6.21
N ARG A 26 5.42 4.52 6.24
CA ARG A 26 6.45 5.06 7.13
C ARG A 26 7.36 6.00 6.37
N ASP A 27 7.23 7.30 6.59
CA ASP A 27 8.17 8.28 6.04
C ASP A 27 9.50 8.22 6.79
N LEU A 28 10.60 8.30 6.06
CA LEU A 28 11.95 8.21 6.62
C LEU A 28 12.47 9.55 7.11
N ASP A 29 12.23 10.61 6.34
CA ASP A 29 12.67 11.97 6.62
C ASP A 29 11.86 12.99 5.80
N ASP A 30 12.16 14.29 5.96
CA ASP A 30 11.46 15.41 5.30
C ASP A 30 11.51 15.38 3.75
N THR A 31 12.41 14.58 3.18
CA THR A 31 12.66 14.49 1.73
C THR A 31 12.46 13.09 1.16
N THR A 32 12.37 12.08 2.03
CA THR A 32 12.22 10.67 1.69
C THR A 32 10.91 10.15 2.27
N TYR A 33 9.89 10.16 1.42
CA TYR A 33 8.58 9.60 1.74
C TYR A 33 8.60 8.09 1.59
N CYS A 34 7.89 7.42 2.50
CA CYS A 34 7.76 5.97 2.57
C CYS A 34 9.09 5.22 2.79
N SER A 35 9.00 3.93 3.08
CA SER A 35 10.17 3.08 3.34
C SER A 35 9.91 1.64 2.91
N GLU A 36 10.93 0.80 3.01
CA GLU A 36 10.80 -0.65 2.79
C GLU A 36 9.98 -1.35 3.88
N GLN A 37 9.59 -0.67 4.95
CA GLN A 37 8.94 -1.31 6.09
C GLN A 37 7.75 -0.54 6.63
N TYR A 38 6.86 -1.27 7.30
CA TYR A 38 5.80 -0.68 8.11
C TYR A 38 6.06 -0.84 9.60
N ASN A 39 5.55 0.13 10.36
CA ASN A 39 5.37 0.05 11.80
C ASN A 39 3.89 0.33 12.12
N VAL A 40 3.36 -0.33 13.14
CA VAL A 40 1.97 -0.14 13.58
C VAL A 40 1.96 0.63 14.90
N GLY A 41 1.15 1.68 14.99
CA GLY A 41 0.86 2.36 16.24
C GLY A 41 -0.35 1.74 16.92
N SER A 42 -0.40 1.72 18.26
CA SER A 42 -1.61 1.30 18.97
C SER A 42 -1.84 2.01 20.29
N THR A 43 -3.08 2.06 20.74
CA THR A 43 -3.50 2.71 22.00
C THR A 43 -4.82 2.13 22.52
N GLU A 44 -5.00 2.12 23.84
CA GLU A 44 -6.29 1.78 24.48
C GLU A 44 -7.06 3.02 24.95
N ASP A 45 -6.41 4.19 25.02
CA ASP A 45 -6.94 5.39 25.66
C ASP A 45 -6.80 6.67 24.81
N MET A 46 -6.20 6.57 23.62
CA MET A 46 -5.87 7.69 22.71
C MET A 46 -4.81 8.67 23.23
N GLU A 47 -4.34 8.49 24.46
CA GLU A 47 -3.35 9.35 25.11
C GLU A 47 -1.96 8.74 25.01
N HIS A 48 -1.85 7.47 25.39
CA HIS A 48 -0.62 6.68 25.43
C HIS A 48 -0.53 5.77 24.22
N TRP A 49 0.51 5.96 23.42
CA TRP A 49 0.71 5.25 22.17
C TRP A 49 1.93 4.35 22.25
N THR A 50 1.78 3.11 21.81
CA THR A 50 2.86 2.17 21.56
C THR A 50 3.10 2.10 20.06
N VAL A 51 4.31 2.39 19.61
CA VAL A 51 4.73 2.02 18.25
C VAL A 51 5.41 0.67 18.33
N HIS A 52 4.86 -0.30 17.61
CA HIS A 52 5.38 -1.66 17.58
C HIS A 52 6.63 -1.75 16.70
N GLU A 53 7.36 -2.85 16.86
CA GLU A 53 8.50 -3.17 16.00
C GLU A 53 8.07 -3.32 14.52
N LYS A 54 9.04 -3.65 13.65
CA LYS A 54 8.79 -3.83 12.22
C LYS A 54 7.66 -4.84 12.00
N SER A 55 6.55 -4.35 11.45
CA SER A 55 5.34 -5.14 11.20
C SER A 55 5.38 -5.88 9.87
N PHE A 56 6.03 -5.30 8.86
CA PHE A 56 6.17 -5.88 7.52
C PHE A 56 7.43 -5.31 6.85
N ASP A 57 8.05 -6.09 5.96
CA ASP A 57 9.21 -5.70 5.16
C ASP A 57 8.96 -6.02 3.69
N GLY A 58 8.96 -5.01 2.83
CA GLY A 58 8.82 -5.13 1.39
C GLY A 58 9.91 -6.01 0.76
N ASN A 59 11.05 -6.19 1.42
CA ASN A 59 12.09 -7.11 0.98
C ASN A 59 11.70 -8.59 1.08
N ASP A 60 10.70 -8.91 1.90
CA ASP A 60 10.19 -10.28 2.07
C ASP A 60 9.18 -10.65 0.97
N VAL A 61 8.93 -9.77 -0.01
CA VAL A 61 8.00 -10.00 -1.12
C VAL A 61 8.74 -10.64 -2.31
N PRO A 62 8.60 -11.96 -2.56
CA PRO A 62 9.46 -12.66 -3.52
C PRO A 62 9.10 -12.38 -4.98
N TRP A 63 7.85 -12.03 -5.26
CA TRP A 63 7.31 -11.88 -6.61
C TRP A 63 7.55 -10.49 -7.22
N ILE A 64 7.98 -9.50 -6.43
CA ILE A 64 8.24 -8.13 -6.92
C ILE A 64 9.43 -8.07 -7.89
N HIS A 65 10.37 -9.01 -7.77
CA HIS A 65 11.56 -9.14 -8.63
C HIS A 65 11.37 -10.13 -9.78
N ASP A 66 10.30 -10.92 -9.76
CA ASP A 66 10.09 -11.96 -10.75
C ASP A 66 9.55 -11.34 -12.05
N LYS A 67 10.34 -11.39 -13.12
CA LYS A 67 9.89 -11.01 -14.48
C LYS A 67 8.78 -11.94 -15.02
N LYS A 68 8.55 -13.09 -14.38
CA LYS A 68 7.39 -13.97 -14.59
C LYS A 68 6.22 -13.67 -13.64
N GLY A 69 6.41 -12.76 -12.68
CA GLY A 69 5.35 -12.20 -11.86
C GLY A 69 4.21 -11.70 -12.75
N LYS A 70 2.98 -11.88 -12.28
CA LYS A 70 1.81 -11.57 -13.11
C LYS A 70 1.68 -10.06 -13.20
N ASP A 71 1.59 -9.57 -14.44
CA ASP A 71 1.28 -8.16 -14.70
C ASP A 71 -0.23 -8.01 -14.69
N TYR A 72 -0.77 -7.50 -13.59
CA TYR A 72 -2.19 -7.26 -13.45
C TYR A 72 -2.56 -5.88 -14.00
N PRO A 73 -3.78 -5.72 -14.54
CA PRO A 73 -4.19 -4.43 -15.08
C PRO A 73 -4.22 -3.37 -13.97
N VAL A 74 -3.54 -2.26 -14.24
CA VAL A 74 -3.66 -1.01 -13.46
C VAL A 74 -5.11 -0.51 -13.52
N THR A 75 -5.80 -0.41 -12.38
CA THR A 75 -7.22 -0.04 -12.28
C THR A 75 -7.45 1.39 -11.79
N ASP A 76 -6.48 1.97 -11.09
CA ASP A 76 -6.51 3.29 -10.44
C ASP A 76 -6.23 4.47 -11.39
N MET A 77 -5.42 4.25 -12.43
CA MET A 77 -5.06 5.26 -13.43
C MET A 77 -5.78 5.03 -14.76
N ASP A 78 -7.02 5.54 -14.89
CA ASP A 78 -7.74 5.54 -16.18
C ASP A 78 -7.08 6.51 -17.18
N LEU A 79 -6.08 6.01 -17.89
CA LEU A 79 -5.44 6.73 -19.00
C LEU A 79 -6.36 6.84 -20.22
N LYS A 80 -7.43 6.04 -20.31
CA LYS A 80 -8.38 6.10 -21.43
C LYS A 80 -9.23 7.35 -21.33
N ASN A 81 -9.80 7.62 -20.16
CA ASN A 81 -10.64 8.79 -19.88
C ASN A 81 -10.18 9.53 -18.61
N PRO A 82 -9.00 10.17 -18.63
CA PRO A 82 -8.43 10.78 -17.44
C PRO A 82 -9.30 11.94 -16.94
N THR A 83 -9.51 12.00 -15.62
CA THR A 83 -10.19 13.13 -14.96
C THR A 83 -9.44 14.44 -15.21
N PRO A 84 -10.08 15.62 -15.07
CA PRO A 84 -9.39 16.91 -15.24
C PRO A 84 -8.18 17.07 -14.31
N MET A 85 -8.27 16.58 -13.07
CA MET A 85 -7.14 16.53 -12.13
C MET A 85 -5.98 15.71 -12.71
N PHE A 86 -6.27 14.51 -13.20
CA PHE A 86 -5.24 13.61 -13.73
C PHE A 86 -4.63 14.14 -15.04
N GLN A 87 -5.42 14.80 -15.89
CA GLN A 87 -4.90 15.52 -17.06
C GLN A 87 -3.90 16.62 -16.66
N HIS A 88 -4.19 17.35 -15.58
CA HIS A 88 -3.27 18.34 -15.05
C HIS A 88 -1.97 17.69 -14.52
N MET A 89 -2.08 16.60 -13.76
CA MET A 89 -0.90 15.84 -13.30
C MET A 89 -0.04 15.34 -14.47
N ILE A 90 -0.64 14.76 -15.51
CA ILE A 90 0.09 14.33 -16.71
C ILE A 90 0.81 15.52 -17.38
N SER A 91 0.20 16.71 -17.38
CA SER A 91 0.78 17.90 -18.01
C SER A 91 2.05 18.40 -17.33
N THR A 92 2.20 18.15 -16.02
CA THR A 92 3.36 18.58 -15.21
C THR A 92 4.49 17.55 -15.20
N MET A 93 4.24 16.30 -15.61
CA MET A 93 5.26 15.25 -15.71
C MET A 93 6.40 15.58 -16.70
N PRO A 94 7.59 14.96 -16.58
CA PRO A 94 8.65 15.07 -17.56
C PRO A 94 8.20 14.73 -18.99
N ALA A 95 8.80 15.40 -19.99
CA ALA A 95 8.41 15.25 -21.39
C ALA A 95 8.51 13.79 -21.91
N PHE A 96 9.48 13.02 -21.40
CA PHE A 96 9.65 11.62 -21.78
C PHE A 96 8.48 10.74 -21.30
N ILE A 97 7.95 10.96 -20.09
CA ILE A 97 6.78 10.25 -19.56
C ILE A 97 5.54 10.60 -20.36
N ARG A 98 5.34 11.90 -20.63
CA ARG A 98 4.24 12.37 -21.50
C ARG A 98 4.28 11.73 -22.88
N PHE A 99 5.48 11.56 -23.45
CA PHE A 99 5.66 10.87 -24.72
C PHE A 99 5.30 9.38 -24.63
N LEU A 100 5.75 8.68 -23.57
CA LEU A 100 5.43 7.26 -23.33
C LEU A 100 3.93 7.01 -23.17
N ILE A 101 3.23 7.84 -22.41
CA ILE A 101 1.76 7.76 -22.26
C ILE A 101 1.07 7.90 -23.61
N LYS A 102 1.53 8.85 -24.44
CA LYS A 102 0.96 9.12 -25.77
C LYS A 102 1.15 7.93 -26.73
N ILE A 103 2.32 7.31 -26.76
CA ILE A 103 2.61 6.17 -27.65
C ILE A 103 2.06 4.84 -27.13
N SER A 104 1.83 4.69 -25.82
CA SER A 104 1.17 3.51 -25.22
C SER A 104 -0.28 3.35 -25.70
N GLY A 105 -0.84 4.38 -26.34
CA GLY A 105 -2.22 4.37 -26.82
C GLY A 105 -3.23 4.25 -25.67
N LYS A 106 -2.88 4.79 -24.49
CA LYS A 106 -3.71 4.72 -23.27
C LYS A 106 -3.97 3.29 -22.77
N LYS A 107 -3.10 2.33 -23.11
CA LYS A 107 -3.06 1.02 -22.44
C LYS A 107 -2.33 1.18 -21.10
N ASN A 108 -2.76 0.41 -20.09
CA ASN A 108 -2.24 0.41 -18.72
C ASN A 108 -0.71 0.41 -18.74
N LEU A 109 -0.13 1.58 -18.49
CA LEU A 109 1.29 1.79 -18.51
C LEU A 109 1.75 1.64 -17.06
N ASN A 110 2.42 0.52 -16.75
CA ASN A 110 2.99 0.31 -15.43
C ASN A 110 4.22 1.21 -15.29
N MET A 111 4.04 2.39 -14.68
CA MET A 111 5.11 3.38 -14.57
C MET A 111 6.19 2.99 -13.56
N GLY A 112 5.85 2.20 -12.55
CA GLY A 112 6.86 1.72 -11.61
C GLY A 112 7.82 0.68 -12.23
N LYS A 113 7.44 -0.04 -13.30
CA LYS A 113 8.41 -0.84 -14.09
C LYS A 113 9.49 -0.01 -14.81
N LEU A 114 9.25 1.28 -15.01
CA LEU A 114 10.19 2.18 -15.68
C LEU A 114 11.14 2.90 -14.70
N MET A 115 10.80 2.91 -13.42
CA MET A 115 11.59 3.54 -12.37
C MET A 115 12.42 2.48 -11.63
N PRO A 116 13.59 2.83 -11.07
CA PRO A 116 14.36 1.90 -10.25
C PRO A 116 13.49 1.42 -9.08
N ASN A 117 13.38 0.09 -8.94
CA ASN A 117 12.48 -0.54 -7.98
C ASN A 117 13.09 -0.45 -6.57
N GLN A 118 12.75 0.61 -5.83
CA GLN A 118 12.93 0.61 -4.38
C GLN A 118 11.80 -0.23 -3.79
N GLN A 119 12.10 -1.16 -2.88
CA GLN A 119 11.10 -2.10 -2.33
C GLN A 119 10.23 -1.44 -1.27
N TYR A 120 9.79 -0.22 -1.57
CA TYR A 120 8.94 0.57 -0.70
C TYR A 120 7.53 0.01 -0.71
N VAL A 121 6.93 0.12 0.47
CA VAL A 121 5.56 -0.27 0.76
C VAL A 121 4.77 0.99 1.09
N PHE A 122 3.57 1.11 0.56
CA PHE A 122 2.71 2.29 0.70
C PHE A 122 1.27 1.95 1.12
N ALA A 123 0.67 2.89 1.85
CA ALA A 123 -0.76 2.99 2.18
C ALA A 123 -1.42 1.62 2.46
N PRO A 124 -0.99 0.92 3.52
CA PRO A 124 -1.55 -0.37 3.84
C PRO A 124 -2.93 -0.24 4.48
N ASP A 125 -3.72 -1.29 4.35
CA ASP A 125 -4.94 -1.49 5.13
C ASP A 125 -4.93 -2.89 5.78
N CYS A 126 -5.56 -3.04 6.94
CA CYS A 126 -5.57 -4.28 7.69
C CYS A 126 -6.98 -4.68 8.09
N ILE A 127 -7.31 -5.97 7.98
CA ILE A 127 -8.59 -6.49 8.44
C ILE A 127 -8.45 -7.82 9.17
N GLU A 128 -9.27 -8.00 10.21
CA GLU A 128 -9.38 -9.26 10.93
C GLU A 128 -10.43 -10.16 10.27
N LYS A 129 -10.07 -11.43 10.10
CA LYS A 129 -11.00 -12.48 9.66
C LYS A 129 -10.58 -13.82 10.24
N ASP A 130 -11.53 -14.51 10.86
CA ASP A 130 -11.34 -15.84 11.42
C ASP A 130 -10.14 -15.93 12.40
N GLY A 131 -9.92 -14.88 13.21
CA GLY A 131 -8.83 -14.80 14.19
C GLY A 131 -7.45 -14.53 13.59
N LYS A 132 -7.37 -14.20 12.30
CA LYS A 132 -6.14 -13.79 11.60
C LYS A 132 -6.26 -12.38 11.07
N TYR A 133 -5.12 -11.72 10.94
CA TYR A 133 -5.02 -10.34 10.46
C TYR A 133 -4.39 -10.34 9.09
N TYR A 134 -5.08 -9.71 8.14
CA TYR A 134 -4.67 -9.64 6.74
C TYR A 134 -4.28 -8.22 6.42
N LEU A 135 -3.00 -8.01 6.13
CA LEU A 135 -2.45 -6.73 5.71
C LEU A 135 -2.46 -6.67 4.18
N TYR A 136 -3.27 -5.81 3.62
CA TYR A 136 -3.23 -5.43 2.22
C TYR A 136 -2.25 -4.29 2.05
N PHE A 137 -1.40 -4.36 1.04
CA PHE A 137 -0.35 -3.39 0.80
C PHE A 137 -0.17 -3.18 -0.69
N CYS A 138 0.29 -1.98 -1.06
CA CYS A 138 0.81 -1.72 -2.39
C CYS A 138 2.31 -1.41 -2.32
N MET A 139 2.98 -1.59 -3.46
CA MET A 139 4.42 -1.37 -3.61
C MET A 139 4.70 -0.57 -4.87
N THR A 140 5.95 -0.18 -5.03
CA THR A 140 6.46 0.34 -6.31
C THR A 140 6.12 -0.59 -7.46
N GLY A 141 5.76 -0.03 -8.62
CA GLY A 141 5.34 -0.87 -9.76
C GLY A 141 3.84 -1.14 -9.84
N ASN A 142 3.00 -0.41 -9.10
CA ASN A 142 1.54 -0.59 -9.07
C ASN A 142 1.17 -2.04 -8.75
N SER A 143 1.92 -2.66 -7.84
CA SER A 143 1.71 -4.04 -7.44
C SER A 143 1.14 -4.10 -6.05
N GLU A 144 0.13 -4.93 -5.88
CA GLU A 144 -0.61 -5.07 -4.64
C GLU A 144 -0.49 -6.50 -4.11
N GLY A 145 -0.55 -6.64 -2.80
CA GLY A 145 -0.42 -7.92 -2.14
C GLY A 145 -1.19 -7.99 -0.83
N VAL A 146 -1.32 -9.20 -0.33
CA VAL A 146 -1.85 -9.49 0.99
C VAL A 146 -0.87 -10.36 1.76
N ALA A 147 -0.57 -9.98 2.99
CA ALA A 147 0.22 -10.76 3.96
C ALA A 147 -0.63 -11.05 5.19
N VAL A 148 -0.23 -12.05 5.99
CA VAL A 148 -1.04 -12.54 7.11
C VAL A 148 -0.25 -12.58 8.41
N SER A 149 -0.92 -12.30 9.53
CA SER A 149 -0.38 -12.46 10.88
C SER A 149 -1.42 -13.07 11.83
N ASP A 150 -0.94 -13.66 12.92
CA ASP A 150 -1.77 -14.07 14.06
C ASP A 150 -1.97 -12.92 15.07
N LYS A 151 -1.35 -11.75 14.83
CA LYS A 151 -1.46 -10.56 15.68
C LYS A 151 -1.78 -9.31 14.84
N PRO A 152 -2.53 -8.34 15.39
CA PRO A 152 -2.87 -7.12 14.66
C PRO A 152 -1.64 -6.27 14.34
N GLU A 153 -0.63 -6.24 15.19
CA GLU A 153 0.61 -5.49 14.95
C GLU A 153 1.65 -6.20 14.05
N GLY A 154 1.38 -7.45 13.65
CA GLY A 154 2.34 -8.28 12.94
C GLY A 154 3.26 -9.11 13.85
N PRO A 155 4.37 -9.66 13.32
CA PRO A 155 4.83 -9.50 11.94
C PRO A 155 3.85 -10.15 10.94
N PHE A 156 3.70 -9.52 9.78
CA PHE A 156 2.93 -10.03 8.66
C PHE A 156 3.85 -10.80 7.71
N GLU A 157 3.43 -11.99 7.32
CA GLU A 157 4.24 -12.93 6.57
C GLU A 157 3.48 -13.51 5.38
N ASN A 158 4.17 -14.32 4.57
CA ASN A 158 3.61 -15.06 3.44
C ASN A 158 2.88 -14.16 2.41
N PRO A 159 3.54 -13.13 1.86
CA PRO A 159 2.89 -12.19 0.95
C PRO A 159 2.45 -12.87 -0.36
N VAL A 160 1.17 -12.76 -0.67
CA VAL A 160 0.54 -13.25 -1.91
C VAL A 160 0.19 -12.07 -2.80
N GLN A 161 0.57 -12.13 -4.07
CA GLN A 161 0.25 -11.09 -5.05
C GLN A 161 -1.26 -11.07 -5.34
N MET A 162 -1.88 -9.91 -5.20
CA MET A 162 -3.28 -9.70 -5.56
C MET A 162 -3.46 -9.70 -7.08
N PRO A 163 -4.61 -10.17 -7.61
CA PRO A 163 -4.90 -10.14 -9.04
C PRO A 163 -5.33 -8.75 -9.56
N SER A 164 -4.73 -7.71 -9.01
CA SER A 164 -4.99 -6.29 -9.27
C SER A 164 -3.67 -5.54 -9.35
N GLY A 165 -3.66 -4.44 -10.10
CA GLY A 165 -2.59 -3.46 -10.03
C GLY A 165 -3.18 -2.09 -9.71
N GLY A 166 -2.57 -1.40 -8.76
CA GLY A 166 -3.07 -0.14 -8.22
C GLY A 166 -2.21 0.34 -7.07
N ILE A 167 -2.74 1.32 -6.34
CA ILE A 167 -2.21 1.84 -5.09
C ILE A 167 -3.35 2.01 -4.09
N ASP A 168 -2.98 2.22 -2.82
CA ASP A 168 -3.87 2.61 -1.72
C ASP A 168 -5.04 1.64 -1.50
N PRO A 169 -4.76 0.35 -1.24
CA PRO A 169 -5.79 -0.66 -0.96
C PRO A 169 -6.69 -0.25 0.19
N VAL A 170 -8.00 -0.43 0.03
CA VAL A 170 -8.95 -0.43 1.15
C VAL A 170 -9.78 -1.71 1.15
N ILE A 171 -9.88 -2.36 2.30
CA ILE A 171 -10.62 -3.61 2.48
C ILE A 171 -11.77 -3.44 3.47
N PHE A 172 -12.94 -3.95 3.07
CA PHE A 172 -14.14 -3.95 3.91
C PHE A 172 -14.78 -5.33 3.90
N ILE A 173 -15.13 -5.86 5.08
CA ILE A 173 -15.97 -7.05 5.18
C ILE A 173 -17.41 -6.60 5.38
N GLY A 174 -18.26 -6.90 4.41
CA GLY A 174 -19.68 -6.57 4.48
C GLY A 174 -20.47 -7.54 5.37
N ASP A 175 -21.68 -7.12 5.73
CA ASP A 175 -22.61 -7.92 6.54
C ASP A 175 -22.99 -9.27 5.89
N ASP A 176 -22.77 -9.41 4.59
CA ASP A 176 -22.96 -10.66 3.85
C ASP A 176 -21.77 -11.63 3.97
N GLY A 177 -20.75 -11.27 4.76
CA GLY A 177 -19.53 -12.05 5.00
C GLY A 177 -18.50 -11.99 3.88
N LYS A 178 -18.75 -11.19 2.83
CA LYS A 178 -17.79 -11.02 1.73
C LYS A 178 -16.80 -9.91 2.01
N ALA A 179 -15.60 -10.08 1.50
CA ALA A 179 -14.58 -9.05 1.46
C ALA A 179 -14.74 -8.23 0.17
N TYR A 180 -14.69 -6.91 0.32
CA TYR A 180 -14.76 -5.92 -0.73
C TYR A 180 -13.44 -5.15 -0.75
N TYR A 181 -12.77 -5.15 -1.89
CA TYR A 181 -11.52 -4.46 -2.13
C TYR A 181 -11.81 -3.25 -3.02
N TYR A 182 -11.30 -2.08 -2.63
CA TYR A 182 -11.46 -0.82 -3.34
C TYR A 182 -10.10 -0.28 -3.79
#